data_AF-A0A9E1ZTB0-F1
#
_entry.id   AF-A0A9E1ZTB0-F1
#
_cell.length_a   1.000
_cell.length_b   1.000
_cell.length_c   1.000
_cell.angle_alpha   90.00
_cell.angle_beta   90.00
_cell.angle_gamma   90.00
#
_symmetry.space_group_name_H-M   'P 1'
#
loop_
_entity.id
_entity.type
_entity.pdbx_description
1 polymer ?
#
loop_
_entity_poly.entity_id
_entity_poly.type
_entity_poly.pdbx_seq_one_letter_code
_entity_poly.pdbx_strand_id
1 'polypeptide(L)'
;MASYQYIYVMKNLSKTFSGGREILKDITLSFLPGVKIGVLGPNGAGKSTLMKIMAGQDEEYNGEAWAADGVTVGYLEQEPDLDPDKDVMGNVMEAMGETKALVDQFNELSAKFAEPMDDDEM
;
A
#
# COMPACT_ATOMS: atom_id res chain seq x y z
N MET A 1 -2.85 -30.36 -6.14
CA MET A 1 -1.44 -29.99 -6.39
C MET A 1 -1.33 -28.51 -6.06
N ALA A 2 -0.53 -28.12 -5.06
CA ALA A 2 -0.37 -26.71 -4.74
C ALA A 2 0.39 -26.05 -5.89
N SER A 3 -0.30 -25.24 -6.71
CA SER A 3 0.36 -24.34 -7.64
C SER A 3 1.12 -23.31 -6.79
N TYR A 4 2.44 -23.36 -6.77
CA TYR A 4 3.25 -22.31 -6.19
C TYR A 4 3.10 -21.05 -7.05
N GLN A 5 2.04 -20.28 -6.81
CA GLN A 5 1.83 -19.00 -7.45
C GLN A 5 2.68 -17.96 -6.71
N TYR A 6 3.70 -17.42 -7.37
CA TYR A 6 4.47 -16.31 -6.83
C TYR A 6 3.54 -15.11 -6.57
N ILE A 7 3.67 -14.45 -5.42
CA ILE A 7 2.85 -13.27 -5.08
C ILE A 7 3.38 -12.00 -5.72
N TYR A 8 4.68 -11.99 -6.03
CA TYR A 8 5.36 -10.88 -6.67
C TYR A 8 6.55 -11.40 -7.46
N VAL A 9 6.75 -10.88 -8.66
CA VAL A 9 7.84 -11.25 -9.56
C VAL A 9 8.50 -9.99 -10.08
N MET A 10 9.82 -10.04 -10.18
CA MET A 10 10.66 -9.06 -10.87
C MET A 10 11.59 -9.79 -11.82
N LYS A 11 11.75 -9.28 -13.03
CA LYS A 11 12.58 -9.90 -14.05
C LYS A 11 13.45 -8.86 -14.73
N ASN A 12 14.76 -9.08 -14.68
CA ASN A 12 15.77 -8.20 -15.28
C ASN A 12 15.58 -6.72 -14.91
N LEU A 13 15.21 -6.46 -13.66
CA LEU A 13 14.86 -5.12 -13.21
C LEU A 13 16.12 -4.28 -13.00
N SER A 14 16.18 -3.15 -13.72
CA SER A 14 17.29 -2.22 -13.68
C SER A 14 16.79 -0.78 -13.52
N LYS A 15 17.43 0.00 -12.65
CA LYS A 15 17.08 1.41 -12.40
C LYS A 15 18.35 2.25 -12.45
N THR A 16 18.28 3.29 -13.27
CA THR A 16 19.35 4.28 -13.43
C THR A 16 18.75 5.67 -13.26
N PHE A 17 19.34 6.47 -12.38
CA PHE A 17 18.90 7.85 -12.16
C PHE A 17 19.51 8.81 -13.20
N SER A 18 18.96 10.01 -13.26
CA SER A 18 19.55 11.13 -14.01
C SER A 18 21.01 11.34 -13.58
N GLY A 19 21.89 11.50 -14.57
CA GLY A 19 23.35 11.50 -14.36
C GLY A 19 24.03 10.14 -14.51
N GLY A 20 23.29 9.10 -14.92
CA GLY A 20 23.87 7.80 -15.31
C GLY A 20 24.24 6.89 -14.14
N ARG A 21 23.79 7.21 -12.92
CA ARG A 21 24.03 6.38 -11.75
C ARG A 21 23.06 5.20 -11.74
N GLU A 22 23.55 4.02 -12.10
CA GLU A 22 22.85 2.74 -11.94
C GLU A 22 22.75 2.38 -10.45
N ILE A 23 21.54 2.17 -9.95
CA ILE A 23 21.26 1.88 -8.54
C ILE A 23 20.77 0.44 -8.33
N LEU A 24 20.06 -0.11 -9.32
CA LEU A 24 19.65 -1.51 -9.40
C LEU A 24 20.07 -2.04 -10.78
N LYS A 25 20.60 -3.25 -10.82
CA LYS A 25 21.10 -3.88 -12.05
C LYS A 25 20.63 -5.32 -12.15
N ASP A 26 19.88 -5.62 -13.20
CA ASP A 26 19.44 -6.95 -13.64
C ASP A 26 18.82 -7.81 -12.52
N ILE A 27 18.07 -7.19 -11.62
CA ILE A 27 17.48 -7.89 -10.47
C ILE A 27 16.35 -8.79 -10.95
N THR A 28 16.48 -10.09 -10.66
CA THR A 28 15.44 -11.09 -10.92
C THR A 28 15.10 -11.79 -9.62
N LEU A 29 13.89 -11.57 -9.12
CA LEU A 29 13.41 -12.08 -7.83
C LEU A 29 11.98 -12.60 -7.97
N SER A 30 11.63 -13.61 -7.19
CA SER A 30 10.27 -14.13 -7.13
C SER A 30 9.93 -14.49 -5.70
N PHE A 31 8.76 -14.04 -5.27
CA PHE A 31 8.34 -14.10 -3.87
C PHE A 31 7.19 -15.10 -3.71
N LEU A 32 7.34 -16.05 -2.79
CA LEU A 32 6.27 -17.01 -2.47
C LEU A 32 5.29 -16.43 -1.44
N PRO A 33 4.04 -16.92 -1.38
CA PRO A 33 3.09 -16.51 -0.36
C PRO A 33 3.60 -16.82 1.06
N GLY A 34 3.41 -15.89 2.00
CA GLY A 34 3.71 -16.09 3.43
C GLY A 34 5.19 -15.98 3.82
N VAL A 35 6.09 -15.69 2.88
CA VAL A 35 7.51 -15.49 3.19
C VAL A 35 7.76 -14.15 3.89
N LYS A 36 8.74 -14.13 4.79
CA LYS A 36 9.23 -12.90 5.43
C LYS A 36 10.64 -12.64 4.95
N ILE A 37 10.89 -11.45 4.40
CA ILE A 37 12.17 -11.14 3.74
C ILE A 37 12.70 -9.83 4.29
N GLY A 38 13.96 -9.87 4.74
CA GLY A 38 14.72 -8.68 5.08
C GLY A 38 15.59 -8.26 3.90
N VAL A 39 15.50 -6.99 3.50
CA VAL A 39 16.40 -6.39 2.50
C VAL A 39 17.53 -5.67 3.23
N LEU A 40 18.76 -6.17 3.07
CA LEU A 40 19.95 -5.60 3.72
C LEU A 40 20.94 -5.05 2.68
N GLY A 41 21.78 -4.12 3.14
CA GLY A 41 22.82 -3.50 2.32
C GLY A 41 23.20 -2.11 2.83
N PRO A 42 24.31 -1.53 2.34
CA PRO A 42 24.75 -0.20 2.74
C PRO A 42 23.76 0.89 2.32
N ASN A 43 23.96 2.11 2.86
CA ASN A 43 23.20 3.28 2.42
C ASN A 43 23.49 3.57 0.94
N GLY A 44 22.43 3.87 0.18
CA GLY A 44 22.55 4.05 -1.27
C GLY A 44 22.65 2.76 -2.08
N ALA A 45 22.45 1.57 -1.49
CA ALA A 45 22.39 0.31 -2.23
C ALA A 45 21.07 0.08 -3.01
N GLY A 46 20.17 1.07 -3.04
CA GLY A 46 18.89 0.95 -3.75
C GLY A 46 17.75 0.26 -2.98
N LYS A 47 17.91 -0.02 -1.68
CA LYS A 47 16.88 -0.69 -0.85
C LYS A 47 15.52 0.01 -0.89
N SER A 48 15.50 1.31 -0.60
CA SER A 48 14.26 2.10 -0.62
C SER A 48 13.69 2.21 -2.04
N THR A 49 14.56 2.33 -3.05
CA THR A 49 14.16 2.34 -4.47
C THR A 49 13.48 1.04 -4.86
N LEU A 50 14.04 -0.11 -4.47
CA LEU A 50 13.45 -1.42 -4.69
C LEU A 50 12.07 -1.53 -4.05
N MET A 51 11.92 -1.11 -2.79
CA MET A 51 10.61 -1.14 -2.11
C MET A 51 9.58 -0.23 -2.78
N LYS A 52 9.98 0.98 -3.23
CA LYS A 52 9.08 1.91 -3.95
C LYS A 52 8.61 1.34 -5.29
N ILE A 53 9.51 0.69 -6.03
CA ILE A 53 9.16 -0.03 -7.27
C ILE A 53 8.16 -1.15 -6.96
N MET A 54 8.43 -1.94 -5.91
CA MET A 54 7.52 -3.03 -5.51
C MET A 54 6.14 -2.51 -5.06
N ALA A 55 6.09 -1.31 -4.50
CA ALA A 55 4.87 -0.62 -4.09
C ALA A 55 4.11 0.04 -5.24
N GLY A 56 4.67 0.08 -6.45
CA GLY A 56 4.12 0.83 -7.58
C GLY A 56 4.27 2.35 -7.47
N GLN A 57 5.07 2.86 -6.52
CA GLN A 57 5.33 4.31 -6.37
C GLN A 57 6.39 4.84 -7.36
N ASP A 58 7.26 3.96 -7.85
CA ASP A 58 8.28 4.30 -8.86
C ASP A 58 8.17 3.33 -10.03
N GLU A 59 7.62 3.81 -11.14
CA GLU A 59 7.39 3.03 -12.36
C GLU A 59 8.50 3.23 -13.41
N GLU A 60 9.44 4.14 -13.17
CA GLU A 60 10.47 4.49 -14.14
C GLU A 60 11.67 3.52 -14.05
N TYR A 61 11.50 2.27 -14.45
CA TYR A 61 12.56 1.27 -14.47
C TYR A 61 12.56 0.45 -15.77
N ASN A 62 13.65 -0.26 -16.02
CA ASN A 62 13.73 -1.23 -17.11
C ASN A 62 13.44 -2.64 -16.58
N GLY A 63 12.96 -3.52 -17.47
CA GLY A 63 12.56 -4.88 -17.11
C GLY A 63 11.08 -4.94 -16.74
N GLU A 64 10.71 -5.92 -15.93
CA GLU A 64 9.32 -6.20 -15.56
C GLU A 64 9.20 -6.40 -14.05
N ALA A 65 8.15 -5.86 -13.43
CA ALA A 65 7.76 -6.16 -12.06
C ALA A 65 6.24 -6.18 -11.93
N TRP A 66 5.69 -7.21 -11.30
CA TRP A 66 4.25 -7.35 -11.12
C TRP A 66 3.89 -8.19 -9.88
N ALA A 67 2.76 -7.86 -9.28
CA ALA A 67 2.11 -8.68 -8.27
C ALA A 67 1.17 -9.70 -8.93
N ALA A 68 0.85 -10.80 -8.24
CA ALA A 68 -0.16 -11.74 -8.71
C ALA A 68 -1.57 -11.13 -8.68
N ASP A 69 -2.44 -11.58 -9.58
CA ASP A 69 -3.84 -11.16 -9.64
C ASP A 69 -4.54 -11.38 -8.29
N GLY A 70 -5.26 -10.35 -7.84
CA GLY A 70 -5.99 -10.37 -6.56
C GLY A 70 -5.13 -10.10 -5.32
N VAL A 71 -3.82 -9.83 -5.46
CA VAL A 71 -2.96 -9.38 -4.37
C VAL A 71 -3.00 -7.86 -4.25
N THR A 72 -3.18 -7.37 -3.02
CA THR A 72 -3.01 -5.95 -2.67
C THR A 72 -1.61 -5.73 -2.11
N VAL A 73 -0.95 -4.66 -2.56
CA VAL A 73 0.35 -4.22 -2.04
C VAL A 73 0.14 -3.03 -1.11
N GLY A 74 0.63 -3.13 0.12
CA GLY A 74 0.68 -2.02 1.07
C GLY A 74 2.12 -1.58 1.27
N TYR A 75 2.35 -0.27 1.30
CA TYR A 75 3.66 0.33 1.50
C TYR A 75 3.61 1.33 2.66
N LEU A 76 4.52 1.16 3.61
CA LEU A 76 4.67 2.05 4.76
C LEU A 76 5.97 2.82 4.61
N GLU A 77 5.84 4.13 4.50
CA GLU A 77 6.97 5.04 4.36
C GLU A 77 7.76 5.17 5.67
N GLN A 78 9.05 5.53 5.55
CA GLN A 78 9.88 5.80 6.71
C GLN A 78 9.37 7.01 7.49
N GLU A 79 8.89 8.02 6.76
CA GLU A 79 8.23 9.21 7.27
C GLU A 79 6.78 9.16 6.76
N PRO A 80 5.85 8.55 7.52
CA PRO A 80 4.46 8.48 7.11
C PRO A 80 3.81 9.87 7.13
N ASP A 81 3.01 10.16 6.11
CA ASP A 81 2.16 11.35 6.07
C ASP A 81 0.92 11.09 6.93
N LEU A 82 0.81 11.83 8.04
CA LEU A 82 -0.27 11.72 9.02
C LEU A 82 -0.92 13.10 9.18
N ASP A 83 -2.23 13.11 9.38
CA ASP A 83 -2.96 14.35 9.61
C ASP A 83 -2.64 14.89 11.02
N PRO A 84 -2.00 16.07 11.13
CA PRO A 84 -1.59 16.64 12.42
C PRO A 84 -2.78 17.16 13.23
N ASP A 85 -3.94 17.37 12.61
CA ASP A 85 -5.15 17.85 13.28
C ASP A 85 -5.95 16.69 13.90
N LYS A 86 -5.55 15.45 13.66
CA LYS A 86 -6.21 14.24 14.18
C LYS A 86 -5.39 13.56 15.26
N ASP A 87 -6.09 12.90 16.18
CA ASP A 87 -5.46 12.01 17.13
C ASP A 87 -5.08 10.67 16.49
N VAL A 88 -4.52 9.78 17.30
CA VAL A 88 -4.10 8.43 16.86
C VAL A 88 -5.27 7.65 16.27
N MET A 89 -6.44 7.70 16.91
CA MET A 89 -7.62 6.96 16.46
C MET A 89 -8.11 7.50 15.11
N GLY A 90 -8.14 8.83 14.95
CA GLY A 90 -8.53 9.49 13.71
C GLY A 90 -7.69 9.01 12.52
N ASN A 91 -6.37 9.09 12.66
CA ASN A 91 -5.42 8.66 11.62
C ASN A 91 -5.54 7.15 11.29
N VAL A 92 -5.72 6.29 12.30
CA VAL A 92 -5.90 4.84 12.07
C VAL A 92 -7.23 4.55 11.38
N MET A 93 -8.30 5.24 11.77
CA MET A 93 -9.63 5.05 11.21
C MET A 93 -9.72 5.47 9.74
N GLU A 94 -8.88 6.40 9.28
CA GLU A 94 -8.81 6.76 7.86
C GLU A 94 -8.39 5.59 6.96
N ALA A 95 -7.54 4.70 7.46
CA ALA A 95 -7.15 3.51 6.70
C ALA A 95 -8.34 2.56 6.43
N MET A 96 -9.45 2.70 7.16
CA MET A 96 -10.68 1.92 6.94
C MET A 96 -11.56 2.48 5.80
N GLY A 97 -11.27 3.68 5.31
CA GLY A 97 -11.87 4.28 4.13
C GLY A 97 -13.40 4.17 4.08
N GLU A 98 -13.91 3.47 3.05
CA GLU A 98 -15.34 3.27 2.79
C GLU A 98 -16.07 2.58 3.95
N THR A 99 -15.42 1.66 4.65
CA THR A 99 -16.07 0.94 5.77
C THR A 99 -16.43 1.90 6.90
N LYS A 100 -15.55 2.86 7.19
CA LYS A 100 -15.81 3.92 8.18
C LYS A 100 -16.97 4.80 7.72
N ALA A 101 -16.96 5.24 6.48
CA ALA A 101 -18.02 6.08 5.92
C ALA A 101 -19.41 5.41 6.02
N LEU A 102 -19.50 4.10 5.75
CA LEU A 102 -20.74 3.34 5.89
C LEU A 102 -21.21 3.24 7.34
N VAL A 103 -20.28 3.06 8.29
CA VAL A 103 -20.60 3.03 9.73
C VAL A 103 -21.08 4.40 10.21
N ASP A 104 -20.41 5.47 9.79
CA ASP A 104 -20.80 6.84 10.15
C ASP A 104 -22.19 7.17 9.61
N GLN A 105 -22.47 6.81 8.35
CA GLN A 105 -23.80 6.97 7.74
C GLN A 105 -24.86 6.15 8.48
N PHE A 106 -24.58 4.89 8.83
CA PHE A 106 -25.49 4.05 9.59
C PHE A 106 -25.83 4.66 10.96
N ASN A 107 -24.82 5.17 11.67
CA ASN A 107 -25.01 5.81 12.96
C ASN A 107 -25.85 7.09 12.84
N GLU A 108 -25.60 7.91 11.81
CA GLU A 108 -26.36 9.13 11.55
C GLU A 108 -27.84 8.83 11.28
N LEU A 109 -28.12 7.85 10.40
CA LEU A 109 -29.50 7.44 10.11
C LEU A 109 -30.18 6.89 11.37
N SER A 110 -29.50 6.02 12.11
CA SER A 110 -30.04 5.41 13.34
C SER A 110 -30.37 6.46 14.40
N ALA A 111 -29.54 7.51 14.52
CA ALA A 111 -29.81 8.63 15.41
C ALA A 111 -31.08 9.40 14.99
N LYS A 112 -31.26 9.69 13.69
CA LYS A 112 -32.48 10.34 13.17
C LYS A 112 -33.74 9.52 13.43
N PHE A 113 -33.66 8.19 13.32
CA PHE A 113 -34.79 7.30 13.65
C PHE A 113 -35.13 7.27 15.15
N ALA A 114 -34.22 7.68 16.03
CA ALA A 114 -34.43 7.71 17.47
C ALA A 114 -34.99 9.06 17.97
N GLU A 115 -35.04 10.09 17.11
CA GLU A 115 -35.70 11.36 17.43
C GLU A 115 -37.22 11.20 17.27
N PRO A 116 -38.02 11.75 18.20
CA PRO A 116 -39.47 11.75 18.04
C PRO A 116 -39.83 12.58 16.79
N MET A 117 -40.53 11.97 15.83
CA MET A 117 -41.08 12.69 14.68
C MET A 117 -42.03 13.78 15.19
N ASP A 118 -41.84 15.01 14.75
CA ASP A 118 -42.80 16.10 15.00
C ASP A 118 -44.09 15.80 14.20
N ASP A 119 -45.25 16.19 14.73
CA ASP A 119 -46.56 15.84 14.15
C ASP A 119 -46.75 16.32 12.69
N ASP A 120 -45.91 17.27 12.24
CA ASP A 120 -45.89 17.82 10.88
C ASP A 120 -45.10 16.97 9.86
N GLU A 121 -44.33 15.97 10.29
CA GLU A 121 -43.51 15.08 9.44
C GLU A 121 -44.00 13.63 9.37
N MET A 122 -45.15 13.31 9.99
CA MET A 122 -45.88 12.03 9.84
C MET A 122 -46.75 11.98 8.57
#